data_AF-A0A917PLC8-F1
#
_entry.id   AF-A0A917PLC8-F1
#
_cell.length_a   1.000
_cell.length_b   1.000
_cell.length_c   1.000
_cell.angle_alpha   90.00
_cell.angle_beta   90.00
_cell.angle_gamma   90.00
#
_symmetry.space_group_name_H-M   'P 1'
#
loop_
_entity.id
_entity.type
_entity.pdbx_description
1 polymer ?
#
loop_
_entity_poly.entity_id
_entity_poly.type
_entity_poly.pdbx_seq_one_letter_code
_entity_poly.pdbx_strand_id
1 'polypeptide(L)'
;MGFRWVIRVAGLLALGLGLSFWSGSAGGLVQVHMLLGLLVAVSVVALAVIAARRGVPVPLVVVAVLLALALPGLGASQMRIMPGASHWVIQVVHLLTGLGAIGIGEALAGGALRRR
;
A
#
# COMPACT_ATOMS: atom_id res chain seq x y z
N MET A 1 -16.86 -1.43 2.72
CA MET A 1 -16.97 -0.84 1.37
C MET A 1 -16.24 0.50 1.26
N GLY A 2 -16.42 1.45 2.19
CA GLY A 2 -15.70 2.74 2.16
C GLY A 2 -14.17 2.61 2.09
N PHE A 3 -13.56 1.77 2.91
CA PHE A 3 -12.10 1.55 2.90
C PHE A 3 -11.52 1.11 1.55
N ARG A 4 -12.28 0.35 0.74
CA ARG A 4 -11.84 -0.05 -0.62
C ARG A 4 -11.62 1.18 -1.50
N TRP A 5 -12.53 2.14 -1.45
CA TRP A 5 -12.41 3.37 -2.23
C TRP A 5 -11.27 4.26 -1.73
N VAL A 6 -11.05 4.32 -0.42
CA VAL A 6 -9.88 5.00 0.16
C VAL A 6 -8.59 4.38 -0.38
N ILE A 7 -8.45 3.05 -0.33
CA ILE A 7 -7.27 2.34 -0.85
C ILE A 7 -7.04 2.66 -2.32
N ARG A 8 -8.10 2.65 -3.15
CA ARG A 8 -8.01 2.96 -4.58
C ARG A 8 -7.55 4.38 -4.84
N VAL A 9 -8.28 5.36 -4.30
CA VAL A 9 -8.02 6.78 -4.60
C VAL A 9 -6.68 7.19 -4.00
N ALA A 10 -6.45 6.91 -2.71
CA ALA A 10 -5.20 7.26 -2.06
C ALA A 10 -4.01 6.50 -2.67
N GLY A 11 -4.18 5.22 -3.02
CA GLY A 11 -3.15 4.41 -3.66
C GLY A 11 -2.78 4.90 -5.05
N LEU A 12 -3.77 5.27 -5.88
CA LEU A 12 -3.51 5.83 -7.21
C LEU A 12 -2.83 7.20 -7.15
N LEU A 13 -3.25 8.06 -6.20
CA LEU A 13 -2.58 9.34 -5.97
C LEU A 13 -1.15 9.15 -5.46
N ALA A 14 -0.92 8.23 -4.52
CA ALA A 14 0.40 7.90 -4.01
C ALA A 14 1.30 7.32 -5.11
N LEU A 15 0.76 6.45 -5.98
CA LEU A 15 1.47 5.89 -7.13
C LEU A 15 1.89 7.00 -8.09
N GLY A 16 0.99 7.92 -8.43
CA GLY A 16 1.30 9.08 -9.27
C GLY A 16 2.44 9.91 -8.69
N LEU A 17 2.35 10.27 -7.41
CA LEU A 17 3.43 11.01 -6.72
C LEU A 17 4.74 10.23 -6.67
N GLY A 18 4.70 8.92 -6.39
CA GLY A 18 5.89 8.08 -6.35
C GLY A 18 6.62 8.02 -7.69
N LEU A 19 5.88 7.93 -8.80
CA LEU A 19 6.46 8.01 -10.15
C LEU A 19 7.02 9.40 -10.45
N SER A 20 6.36 10.47 -10.01
CA SER A 20 6.90 11.84 -10.12
C SER A 20 8.20 12.01 -9.33
N PHE A 21 8.32 11.44 -8.14
CA PHE A 21 9.56 11.50 -7.36
C PHE A 21 10.67 10.70 -8.02
N TRP A 22 10.35 9.53 -8.57
CA TRP A 22 11.29 8.72 -9.33
C TRP A 22 11.88 9.51 -10.51
N SER A 23 11.06 10.26 -11.25
CA SER A 23 11.53 11.13 -12.34
C SER A 23 12.28 12.39 -11.89
N GLY A 24 12.53 12.56 -10.59
CA GLY A 24 13.24 13.72 -10.03
C GLY A 24 12.37 14.98 -9.90
N SER A 25 11.05 14.83 -9.93
CA SER A 25 10.09 15.94 -9.85
C SER A 25 9.25 15.89 -8.57
N ALA A 26 8.49 16.96 -8.28
CA ALA A 26 7.51 17.02 -7.19
C ALA A 26 8.02 16.72 -5.75
N GLY A 27 9.34 16.80 -5.49
CA GLY A 27 9.92 16.47 -4.18
C GLY A 27 9.31 17.22 -2.97
N GLY A 28 8.73 18.40 -3.18
CA GLY A 28 7.98 19.13 -2.14
C GLY A 28 6.71 18.43 -1.64
N LEU A 29 6.24 17.39 -2.34
CA LEU A 29 5.02 16.64 -1.99
C LEU A 29 5.29 15.30 -1.29
N VAL A 30 6.53 15.04 -0.86
CA VAL A 30 6.89 13.78 -0.17
C VAL A 30 6.03 13.53 1.07
N GLN A 31 5.73 14.57 1.87
CA GLN A 31 4.87 14.42 3.05
C GLN A 31 3.44 14.01 2.68
N VAL A 32 2.91 14.51 1.57
CA VAL A 32 1.58 14.13 1.05
C VAL A 32 1.59 12.67 0.61
N HIS A 33 2.63 12.23 -0.11
CA HIS A 33 2.79 10.83 -0.50
C HIS A 33 2.87 9.90 0.71
N MET A 34 3.64 10.27 1.75
CA MET A 34 3.71 9.47 2.98
C MET A 34 2.37 9.38 3.70
N LEU A 35 1.61 10.47 3.79
CA LEU A 35 0.27 10.47 4.35
C LEU A 35 -0.67 9.54 3.56
N LEU A 36 -0.65 9.62 2.23
CA LEU A 36 -1.45 8.74 1.37
C LEU A 36 -1.06 7.27 1.54
N GLY A 37 0.23 6.95 1.62
CA GLY A 37 0.73 5.60 1.89
C GLY A 37 0.27 5.08 3.25
N LEU A 38 0.28 5.92 4.30
CA LEU A 38 -0.24 5.58 5.62
C LEU A 38 -1.75 5.35 5.60
N LEU A 39 -2.51 6.20 4.89
CA LEU A 39 -3.96 6.02 4.72
C LEU A 39 -4.29 4.69 4.02
N VAL A 40 -3.51 4.30 3.00
CA VAL A 40 -3.63 2.99 2.35
C VAL A 40 -3.36 1.87 3.36
N ALA A 41 -2.23 1.92 4.08
CA ALA A 41 -1.86 0.91 5.06
C ALA A 41 -2.94 0.69 6.14
N VAL A 42 -3.40 1.77 6.77
CA VAL A 42 -4.44 1.72 7.81
C VAL A 42 -5.76 1.19 7.23
N SER A 43 -6.13 1.61 6.02
CA SER A 43 -7.36 1.14 5.36
C SER A 43 -7.29 -0.35 5.00
N VAL A 44 -6.13 -0.86 4.58
CA VAL A 44 -5.92 -2.29 4.33
C VAL A 44 -6.06 -3.09 5.63
N VAL A 45 -5.45 -2.65 6.72
CA VAL A 45 -5.60 -3.32 8.03
C VAL A 45 -7.06 -3.31 8.49
N ALA A 46 -7.74 -2.18 8.42
CA ALA A 46 -9.15 -2.08 8.80
C ALA A 46 -10.03 -3.03 7.95
N LEU A 47 -9.79 -3.08 6.64
CA LEU A 47 -10.49 -3.97 5.73
C LEU A 47 -10.15 -5.45 5.99
N ALA A 48 -8.90 -5.76 6.35
CA ALA A 48 -8.47 -7.12 6.70
C ALA A 48 -9.20 -7.62 7.96
N VAL A 49 -9.37 -6.78 8.98
CA VAL A 49 -10.15 -7.11 10.19
C VAL A 49 -11.62 -7.36 9.84
N ILE A 50 -12.23 -6.52 9.00
CA ILE A 50 -13.61 -6.72 8.55
C ILE A 50 -13.75 -8.02 7.74
N ALA A 51 -12.81 -8.27 6.83
CA ALA A 51 -12.79 -9.45 5.98
C ALA A 51 -12.63 -10.74 6.81
N ALA A 52 -11.75 -10.74 7.82
CA ALA A 52 -11.58 -11.86 8.74
C ALA A 52 -12.89 -12.22 9.46
N ARG A 53 -13.61 -11.21 9.96
CA ARG A 53 -14.93 -11.39 10.60
C ARG A 53 -16.00 -11.93 9.65
N ARG A 54 -15.77 -11.86 8.34
CA ARG A 54 -16.66 -12.38 7.29
C ARG A 54 -16.16 -13.69 6.67
N GLY A 55 -15.21 -14.37 7.32
CA GLY A 55 -14.77 -15.69 6.90
C GLY A 55 -13.86 -15.69 5.67
N VAL A 56 -13.23 -14.56 5.34
CA VAL A 56 -12.15 -14.54 4.35
C VAL A 56 -10.98 -15.39 4.86
N PRO A 57 -10.31 -16.20 4.01
CA PRO A 57 -9.25 -17.09 4.45
C PRO A 57 -8.14 -16.39 5.23
N VAL A 58 -7.76 -16.96 6.38
CA VAL A 58 -6.72 -16.43 7.27
C VAL A 58 -5.41 -16.10 6.55
N PRO A 59 -4.89 -16.93 5.61
CA PRO A 59 -3.66 -16.59 4.90
C PRO A 59 -3.73 -15.26 4.15
N LEU A 60 -4.88 -14.94 3.53
CA LEU A 60 -5.06 -13.68 2.80
C LEU A 60 -5.07 -12.47 3.76
N VAL A 61 -5.70 -12.63 4.93
CA VAL A 61 -5.74 -11.61 5.98
C VAL A 61 -4.33 -11.35 6.52
N VAL A 62 -3.56 -12.41 6.79
CA VAL A 62 -2.18 -12.29 7.31
C VAL A 62 -1.28 -11.58 6.29
N VAL A 63 -1.31 -12.00 5.02
CA VAL A 63 -0.52 -11.34 3.96
C VAL A 63 -0.90 -9.86 3.84
N ALA A 64 -2.18 -9.52 3.94
CA ALA A 64 -2.63 -8.12 3.88
C ALA A 64 -2.07 -7.27 5.02
N VAL A 65 -2.06 -7.80 6.25
CA VAL A 65 -1.51 -7.10 7.41
C VAL A 65 0.00 -6.93 7.25
N LEU A 66 0.72 -7.99 6.86
CA LEU A 66 2.17 -7.90 6.64
C LEU A 66 2.53 -6.86 5.57
N LEU A 67 1.79 -6.86 4.46
CA LEU A 67 2.02 -5.92 3.37
C LEU A 67 1.69 -4.48 3.78
N ALA A 68 0.62 -4.28 4.55
CA ALA A 68 0.25 -2.97 5.07
C ALA A 68 1.26 -2.40 6.06
N LEU A 69 1.95 -3.24 6.83
CA LEU A 69 3.03 -2.82 7.72
C LEU A 69 4.34 -2.58 6.95
N ALA A 70 4.65 -3.43 5.98
CA ALA A 70 5.83 -3.32 5.15
C ALA A 70 5.83 -2.01 4.33
N LEU A 71 4.69 -1.60 3.79
CA LEU A 71 4.57 -0.40 2.94
C LEU A 71 5.15 0.88 3.58
N PRO A 72 4.66 1.37 4.74
CA PRO A 72 5.22 2.55 5.38
C PRO A 72 6.63 2.33 5.93
N GLY A 73 6.95 1.11 6.40
CA GLY A 73 8.29 0.77 6.89
C GLY A 73 9.36 0.88 5.79
N LEU A 74 9.08 0.32 4.62
CA LEU A 74 9.93 0.43 3.43
C LEU A 74 9.99 1.87 2.92
N GLY A 75 8.86 2.58 2.84
CA GLY A 75 8.83 3.98 2.38
C GLY A 75 9.67 4.91 3.25
N ALA A 76 9.54 4.81 4.58
CA ALA A 76 10.27 5.65 5.54
C ALA A 76 11.77 5.35 5.60
N SER A 77 12.19 4.17 5.16
CA SER A 77 13.59 3.74 5.11
C SER A 77 14.20 3.79 3.70
N GLN A 78 13.40 3.98 2.65
CA GLN A 78 13.81 3.86 1.25
C GLN A 78 15.09 4.64 0.96
N MET A 79 15.16 5.93 1.32
CA MET A 79 16.32 6.81 1.04
C MET A 79 17.63 6.33 1.68
N ARG A 80 17.58 5.46 2.69
CA ARG A 80 18.75 4.91 3.38
C ARG A 80 19.14 3.53 2.86
N ILE A 81 18.30 2.91 2.03
CA ILE A 81 18.52 1.57 1.49
C ILE A 81 19.13 1.70 0.10
N MET A 82 20.27 1.05 -0.08
CA MET A 82 20.99 0.96 -1.37
C MET A 82 21.18 2.32 -2.06
N PRO A 83 21.72 3.35 -1.38
CA PRO A 83 21.91 4.66 -2.02
C PRO A 83 22.85 4.56 -3.24
N GLY A 84 22.67 5.44 -4.23
CA GLY A 84 23.48 5.49 -5.45
C GLY A 84 22.90 4.65 -6.59
N ALA A 85 23.77 4.02 -7.40
CA ALA A 85 23.39 3.38 -8.66
C ALA A 85 22.38 2.22 -8.51
N SER A 86 22.33 1.58 -7.35
CA SER A 86 21.41 0.45 -7.09
C SER A 86 20.11 0.88 -6.40
N HIS A 87 19.91 2.18 -6.15
CA HIS A 87 18.75 2.69 -5.41
C HIS A 87 17.41 2.41 -6.10
N TRP A 88 17.42 2.27 -7.43
CA TRP A 88 16.23 1.91 -8.18
C TRP A 88 15.64 0.56 -7.74
N VAL A 89 16.45 -0.37 -7.20
CA VAL A 89 15.97 -1.68 -6.74
C VAL A 89 14.98 -1.50 -5.59
N ILE A 90 15.31 -0.68 -4.59
CA ILE A 90 14.39 -0.43 -3.48
C ILE A 90 13.18 0.39 -3.92
N GLN A 91 13.33 1.28 -4.91
CA GLN A 91 12.20 1.99 -5.52
C GLN A 91 11.20 1.03 -6.18
N VAL A 92 11.68 0.03 -6.94
CA VAL A 92 10.85 -1.04 -7.51
C VAL A 92 10.16 -1.84 -6.41
N VAL A 93 10.90 -2.28 -5.39
CA VAL A 93 10.36 -3.07 -4.27
C VAL A 93 9.26 -2.29 -3.55
N HIS A 94 9.47 -1.01 -3.27
CA HIS A 94 8.46 -0.16 -2.65
C HIS A 94 7.24 0.04 -3.55
N LEU A 95 7.43 0.29 -4.84
CA LEU A 95 6.35 0.41 -5.82
C LEU A 95 5.50 -0.87 -5.88
N LEU A 96 6.14 -2.05 -5.98
CA LEU A 96 5.45 -3.34 -6.00
C LEU A 96 4.71 -3.61 -4.68
N THR A 97 5.29 -3.21 -3.54
CA THR A 97 4.63 -3.28 -2.23
C THR A 97 3.36 -2.42 -2.21
N GLY A 98 3.43 -1.20 -2.76
CA GLY A 98 2.28 -0.30 -2.90
C GLY A 98 1.19 -0.86 -3.82
N LEU A 99 1.56 -1.36 -5.00
CA LEU A 99 0.62 -2.01 -5.91
C LEU A 99 -0.02 -3.26 -5.28
N GLY A 100 0.77 -4.05 -4.58
CA GLY A 100 0.28 -5.20 -3.82
C GLY A 100 -0.74 -4.80 -2.76
N ALA A 101 -0.52 -3.69 -2.04
CA ALA A 101 -1.46 -3.17 -1.04
C ALA A 101 -2.81 -2.79 -1.66
N ILE A 102 -2.80 -2.19 -2.86
CA ILE A 102 -4.01 -1.91 -3.63
C ILE A 102 -4.71 -3.22 -4.03
N GLY A 103 -3.97 -4.15 -4.65
CA GLY A 103 -4.49 -5.42 -5.14
C GLY A 103 -5.08 -6.30 -4.03
N ILE A 104 -4.41 -6.39 -2.88
CA ILE A 104 -4.92 -7.19 -1.76
C ILE A 104 -6.13 -6.53 -1.10
N GLY A 105 -6.21 -5.19 -1.10
CA GLY A 105 -7.41 -4.46 -0.68
C GLY A 105 -8.63 -4.84 -1.52
N GLU A 106 -8.46 -5.00 -2.84
CA GLU A 106 -9.51 -5.49 -3.73
C GLU A 106 -9.92 -6.93 -3.42
N ALA A 107 -8.94 -7.81 -3.21
CA ALA A 107 -9.17 -9.22 -2.90
C ALA A 107 -9.95 -9.38 -1.57
N LEU A 108 -9.57 -8.65 -0.52
CA LEU A 108 -10.26 -8.62 0.76
C LEU A 108 -11.69 -8.11 0.62
N ALA A 109 -11.89 -6.99 -0.10
CA ALA A 109 -13.22 -6.45 -0.31
C ALA A 109 -14.14 -7.43 -1.05
N GLY A 110 -13.63 -8.06 -2.12
CA GLY A 110 -14.39 -9.06 -2.88
C GLY A 110 -14.70 -10.32 -2.05
N GLY A 111 -13.72 -10.79 -1.27
CA GLY A 111 -13.93 -11.90 -0.32
C GLY A 111 -14.99 -11.60 0.72
N ALA A 112 -14.96 -10.39 1.31
CA ALA A 112 -15.88 -9.97 2.36
C ALA A 112 -17.32 -9.70 1.89
N LEU A 113 -17.56 -9.66 0.57
CA LEU A 113 -18.88 -9.48 -0.03
C LEU A 113 -19.51 -10.79 -0.53
N ARG A 114 -18.69 -11.82 -0.78
CA ARG A 114 -19.19 -13.14 -1.13
C ARG A 114 -19.80 -13.77 0.13
N ARG A 115 -21.12 -13.98 0.13
CA ARG A 115 -21.77 -14.85 1.12
C ARG A 115 -21.31 -16.28 0.82
N ARG A 116 -20.70 -16.94 1.79
CA ARG A 116 -20.61 -18.40 1.80
C ARG A 116 -21.94 -18.95 2.31
#